data_AF-A0A0M0JWN6-F1
#
_entry.id   AF-A0A0M0JWN6-F1
#
_cell.length_a   1.000
_cell.length_b   1.000
_cell.length_c   1.000
_cell.angle_alpha   90.00
_cell.angle_beta   90.00
_cell.angle_gamma   90.00
#
_symmetry.space_group_name_H-M   'P 1'
#
loop_
_entity.id
_entity.type
_entity.pdbx_description
1 polymer ?
#
loop_
_entity_poly.entity_id
_entity_poly.type
_entity_poly.pdbx_seq_one_letter_code
_entity_poly.pdbx_strand_id
1 'polypeptide(L)'
;MQLEAEIESWMREFRSGPLAELSTSSFAEYQSAVSALLDEQPKTLQQETSQIWGELVEGTYRFQHEAQLARAVRELELTQVIGLFDDRFAADAPHRRVIVSHWSSQKDAGAAEPSPQKAATMGA
;
A
#
# COMPACT_ATOMS: atom_id res chain seq x y z
N MET A 1 9.08 -14.63 -0.53
CA MET A 1 8.16 -15.27 -1.50
C MET A 1 6.84 -15.74 -0.89
N GLN A 2 6.79 -16.50 0.21
CA GLN A 2 5.50 -16.84 0.84
C GLN A 2 4.64 -15.60 1.17
N LEU A 3 5.26 -14.56 1.73
CA LEU A 3 4.59 -13.29 2.01
C LEU A 3 4.00 -12.61 0.76
N GLU A 4 4.68 -12.71 -0.39
CA GLU A 4 4.14 -12.19 -1.65
C GLU A 4 2.89 -12.96 -2.05
N ALA A 5 2.92 -14.29 -1.97
CA ALA A 5 1.75 -15.11 -2.29
C ALA A 5 0.56 -14.83 -1.34
N GLU A 6 0.83 -14.56 -0.07
CA GLU A 6 -0.19 -14.15 0.91
C GLU A 6 -0.78 -12.77 0.56
N ILE A 7 0.05 -11.81 0.17
CA ILE A 7 -0.41 -10.49 -0.31
C ILE A 7 -1.28 -10.64 -1.57
N GLU A 8 -0.87 -11.47 -2.53
CA GLU A 8 -1.67 -11.74 -3.74
C GLU A 8 -2.99 -12.47 -3.44
N SER A 9 -3.04 -13.34 -2.41
CA SER A 9 -4.30 -13.95 -1.97
C SER A 9 -5.21 -12.90 -1.36
N TRP A 10 -4.68 -12.11 -0.43
CA TRP A 10 -5.43 -11.05 0.23
C TRP A 10 -5.99 -10.03 -0.77
N MET A 11 -5.22 -9.60 -1.77
CA MET A 11 -5.70 -8.66 -2.79
C MET A 11 -6.89 -9.22 -3.60
N ARG A 12 -6.85 -10.52 -3.94
CA ARG A 12 -7.96 -11.18 -4.62
C ARG A 12 -9.20 -11.24 -3.72
N GLU A 13 -9.02 -11.65 -2.48
CA GLU A 13 -10.10 -11.74 -1.48
C GLU A 13 -10.72 -10.36 -1.21
N PHE A 14 -9.90 -9.33 -1.05
CA PHE A 14 -10.34 -7.95 -0.86
C PHE A 14 -11.22 -7.48 -2.02
N ARG A 15 -10.82 -7.76 -3.26
CA ARG A 15 -11.58 -7.37 -4.45
C ARG A 15 -12.89 -8.14 -4.59
N SER A 16 -12.89 -9.43 -4.28
CA SER A 16 -14.08 -10.29 -4.45
C SER A 16 -15.10 -10.17 -3.32
N GLY A 17 -14.67 -9.78 -2.11
CA GLY A 17 -15.55 -9.61 -0.95
C GLY A 17 -15.65 -8.13 -0.56
N PRO A 18 -14.81 -7.62 0.36
CA PRO A 18 -14.93 -6.29 0.94
C PRO A 18 -15.20 -5.15 -0.04
N LEU A 19 -14.51 -5.12 -1.19
CA LEU A 19 -14.68 -4.05 -2.17
C LEU A 19 -15.89 -4.26 -3.09
N ALA A 20 -16.21 -5.50 -3.48
CA ALA A 20 -17.36 -5.81 -4.33
C ALA A 20 -18.70 -5.69 -3.59
N GLU A 21 -18.70 -6.02 -2.30
CA GLU A 21 -19.87 -6.01 -1.42
C GLU A 21 -20.03 -4.69 -0.67
N LEU A 22 -19.15 -3.71 -0.94
CA LEU A 22 -19.18 -2.42 -0.26
C LEU A 22 -20.49 -1.69 -0.54
N SER A 23 -21.25 -1.43 0.52
CA SER A 23 -22.50 -0.67 0.40
C SER A 23 -22.23 0.80 0.10
N THR A 24 -23.17 1.46 -0.58
CA THR A 24 -23.10 2.90 -0.85
C THR A 24 -22.99 3.73 0.44
N SER A 25 -23.64 3.31 1.54
CA SER A 25 -23.56 4.00 2.83
C SER A 25 -22.16 3.88 3.44
N SER A 26 -21.58 2.68 3.47
CA SER A 26 -20.22 2.49 3.99
C SER A 26 -19.18 3.17 3.10
N PHE A 27 -19.38 3.19 1.78
CA PHE A 27 -18.53 3.97 0.88
C PHE A 27 -18.59 5.47 1.21
N ALA A 28 -19.79 6.03 1.42
CA ALA A 28 -19.96 7.43 1.81
C ALA A 28 -19.29 7.75 3.16
N GLU A 29 -19.29 6.82 4.11
CA GLU A 29 -18.56 6.96 5.38
C GLU A 29 -17.05 7.03 5.16
N TYR A 30 -16.47 6.13 4.35
CA TYR A 30 -15.05 6.17 4.00
C TYR A 30 -14.68 7.45 3.23
N GLN A 31 -15.51 7.85 2.28
CA GLN A 31 -15.35 9.07 1.50
C GLN A 31 -15.35 10.31 2.40
N SER A 32 -16.28 10.38 3.35
CA SER A 32 -16.36 11.45 4.35
C SER A 32 -15.12 11.48 5.23
N ALA A 33 -14.70 10.32 5.75
CA ALA A 33 -13.52 10.21 6.61
C ALA A 33 -12.25 10.67 5.88
N VAL A 34 -11.99 10.16 4.67
CA VAL A 34 -10.82 10.54 3.87
C VAL A 34 -10.84 12.02 3.51
N SER A 35 -12.00 12.56 3.12
CA SER A 35 -12.12 13.99 2.81
C SER A 35 -11.86 14.87 4.02
N ALA A 36 -12.28 14.45 5.21
CA ALA A 36 -12.03 15.19 6.46
C ALA A 36 -10.55 15.16 6.87
N LEU A 37 -9.86 14.04 6.66
CA LEU A 37 -8.42 13.91 6.85
C LEU A 37 -7.64 14.85 5.90
N LEU A 38 -8.07 14.94 4.64
CA LEU A 38 -7.44 15.83 3.66
C LEU A 38 -7.71 17.32 3.93
N ASP A 39 -8.87 17.67 4.47
CA ASP A 39 -9.18 19.07 4.84
C ASP A 39 -8.70 19.45 6.25
N GLU A 40 -7.98 18.57 6.95
CA GLU A 40 -7.48 18.85 8.30
C GLU A 40 -6.44 19.98 8.26
N GLN A 41 -6.73 21.08 8.96
CA GLN A 41 -5.79 22.19 9.05
C GLN A 41 -4.58 21.83 9.92
N PRO A 42 -3.37 22.31 9.56
CA PRO A 42 -2.20 22.21 10.41
C PRO A 42 -2.47 22.78 11.80
N LYS A 43 -2.23 21.96 12.83
CA LYS A 43 -2.42 22.35 14.23
C LYS A 43 -1.24 23.15 14.79
N THR A 44 -0.12 23.15 14.07
CA THR A 44 1.13 23.79 14.48
C THR A 44 1.82 24.45 13.29
N LEU A 45 2.60 25.50 13.57
CA LEU A 45 3.44 26.18 12.57
C LEU A 45 4.44 25.22 11.91
N GLN A 46 4.94 24.24 12.66
CA GLN A 46 5.86 23.23 12.11
C GLN A 46 5.17 22.38 11.04
N GLN A 47 3.93 21.96 11.27
CA GLN A 47 3.15 21.17 10.30
C GLN A 47 2.88 22.00 9.04
N GLU A 48 2.43 23.24 9.19
CA GLU A 48 2.20 24.15 8.07
C GLU A 48 3.48 24.38 7.26
N THR A 49 4.59 24.68 7.94
CA THR A 49 5.89 24.88 7.28
C THR A 49 6.36 23.62 6.56
N SER A 50 6.16 22.44 7.14
CA SER A 50 6.58 21.17 6.53
C SER A 50 5.79 20.87 5.26
N GLN A 51 4.48 21.12 5.25
CA GLN A 51 3.66 20.97 4.04
C GLN A 51 4.13 21.89 2.91
N ILE A 52 4.32 23.18 3.20
CA ILE A 52 4.79 24.16 2.21
C ILE A 52 6.19 23.79 1.70
N TRP A 53 7.09 23.39 2.60
CA TRP A 53 8.46 23.05 2.24
C TRP A 53 8.54 21.80 1.36
N GLY A 54 7.67 20.80 1.59
CA GLY A 54 7.54 19.64 0.71
C GLY A 54 7.26 20.04 -0.74
N GLU A 55 6.27 20.91 -0.96
CA GLU A 55 5.92 21.42 -2.30
C GLU A 55 7.05 22.21 -2.96
N LEU A 56 7.88 22.91 -2.17
CA LEU A 56 9.06 23.64 -2.68
C LEU A 56 10.18 22.68 -3.09
N VAL A 57 10.44 21.65 -2.29
CA VAL A 57 11.49 20.65 -2.57
C VAL A 57 11.11 19.78 -3.77
N GLU A 58 9.84 19.41 -3.90
CA GLU A 58 9.31 18.66 -5.04
C GLU A 58 9.14 19.52 -6.29
N GLY A 59 9.13 20.85 -6.15
CA GLY A 59 8.95 21.80 -7.26
C GLY A 59 7.54 21.77 -7.86
N THR A 60 6.57 21.23 -7.14
CA THR A 60 5.17 21.10 -7.57
C THR A 60 4.37 22.36 -7.31
N TYR A 61 4.68 23.11 -6.25
CA TYR A 61 4.03 24.37 -5.86
C TYR A 61 2.49 24.29 -5.75
N ARG A 62 1.94 23.12 -5.41
CA ARG A 62 0.49 22.91 -5.30
C ARG A 62 0.02 23.14 -3.88
N PHE A 63 0.09 24.39 -3.40
CA PHE A 63 -0.26 24.73 -2.01
C PHE A 63 -1.73 24.48 -1.62
N GLN A 64 -2.60 24.20 -2.61
CA GLN A 64 -4.01 23.84 -2.38
C GLN A 64 -4.29 22.37 -2.71
N HIS A 65 -3.25 21.54 -2.85
CA HIS A 65 -3.39 20.16 -3.31
C HIS A 65 -4.31 19.33 -2.42
N GLU A 66 -4.14 19.39 -1.10
CA GLU A 66 -4.98 18.63 -0.16
C GLU A 66 -6.46 19.02 -0.27
N ALA A 67 -6.76 20.32 -0.33
CA ALA A 67 -8.13 20.82 -0.53
C ALA A 67 -8.73 20.43 -1.89
N GLN A 68 -7.91 20.37 -2.94
CA GLN A 68 -8.33 19.89 -4.27
C GLN A 68 -8.61 18.38 -4.24
N LEU A 69 -7.75 17.59 -3.58
CA LEU A 69 -7.96 16.16 -3.39
C LEU A 69 -9.22 15.89 -2.55
N ALA A 70 -9.45 16.64 -1.48
CA ALA A 70 -10.65 16.49 -0.66
C ALA A 70 -11.93 16.71 -1.48
N ARG A 71 -11.95 17.70 -2.38
CA ARG A 71 -13.06 17.90 -3.32
C ARG A 71 -13.21 16.74 -4.29
N ALA A 72 -12.11 16.29 -4.91
CA ALA A 72 -12.14 15.16 -5.82
C ALA A 72 -12.64 13.89 -5.12
N VAL A 73 -12.22 13.63 -3.89
CA VAL A 73 -12.67 12.48 -3.09
C VAL A 73 -14.17 12.54 -2.86
N ARG A 74 -14.75 13.71 -2.54
CA ARG A 74 -16.21 13.89 -2.38
C ARG A 74 -17.04 13.64 -3.65
N GLU A 75 -16.41 13.70 -4.82
CA GLU A 75 -17.07 13.48 -6.11
C GLU A 75 -16.81 12.07 -6.65
N LEU A 76 -15.95 11.27 -6.00
CA LEU A 76 -15.67 9.90 -6.42
C LEU A 76 -16.90 9.00 -6.28
N GLU A 77 -17.10 8.16 -7.30
CA GLU A 77 -18.05 7.05 -7.27
C GLU A 77 -17.33 5.74 -6.96
N LEU A 78 -18.03 4.82 -6.27
CA LEU A 78 -17.50 3.49 -5.95
C LEU A 78 -17.07 2.72 -7.20
N THR A 79 -17.79 2.87 -8.32
CA THR A 79 -17.47 2.28 -9.62
C THR A 79 -16.11 2.74 -10.14
N GLN A 80 -15.71 3.99 -9.90
CA GLN A 80 -14.41 4.52 -10.30
C GLN A 80 -13.29 3.92 -9.45
N VAL A 81 -13.52 3.72 -8.15
CA VAL A 81 -12.57 3.06 -7.25
C VAL A 81 -12.36 1.60 -7.64
N ILE A 82 -13.45 0.88 -7.92
CA ILE A 82 -13.39 -0.50 -8.42
C ILE A 82 -12.65 -0.55 -9.76
N GLY A 83 -12.96 0.34 -10.69
CA GLY A 83 -12.30 0.41 -11.99
C GLY A 83 -10.80 0.70 -11.87
N LEU A 84 -10.41 1.58 -10.95
CA LEU A 84 -9.00 1.83 -10.65
C LEU A 84 -8.31 0.58 -10.09
N PHE A 85 -8.97 -0.15 -9.20
CA PHE A 85 -8.46 -1.41 -8.67
C PHE A 85 -8.20 -2.43 -9.78
N ASP A 86 -9.20 -2.64 -10.65
CA ASP A 86 -9.13 -3.63 -11.73
C ASP A 86 -8.10 -3.24 -12.81
N ASP A 87 -7.88 -1.93 -13.05
CA ASP A 87 -6.91 -1.45 -14.03
C ASP A 87 -5.45 -1.49 -13.54
N ARG A 88 -5.22 -1.33 -12.22
CA ARG A 88 -3.87 -1.07 -11.67
C ARG A 88 -3.39 -2.04 -10.60
N PHE A 89 -4.29 -2.68 -9.86
CA PHE A 89 -3.94 -3.41 -8.64
C PHE A 89 -4.25 -4.91 -8.72
N ALA A 90 -5.33 -5.31 -9.40
CA ALA A 90 -5.68 -6.71 -9.59
C ALA A 90 -4.52 -7.53 -10.19
N ALA A 91 -4.47 -8.83 -9.90
CA ALA A 91 -3.32 -9.66 -10.27
C ALA A 91 -3.06 -9.70 -11.78
N ASP A 92 -4.13 -9.67 -12.56
CA ASP A 92 -4.21 -9.66 -14.02
C ASP A 92 -4.44 -8.25 -14.61
N ALA A 93 -4.28 -7.20 -13.79
CA ALA A 93 -4.55 -5.83 -14.21
C ALA A 93 -3.62 -5.40 -15.37
N PRO A 94 -4.15 -4.77 -16.44
CA PRO A 94 -3.40 -4.46 -17.65
C PRO A 94 -2.26 -3.46 -17.41
N HIS A 95 -2.41 -2.57 -16.43
CA HIS A 95 -1.43 -1.53 -16.11
C HIS A 95 -0.77 -1.75 -14.74
N ARG A 96 -0.76 -3.00 -14.26
CA ARG A 96 -0.14 -3.36 -12.98
C ARG A 96 1.37 -3.12 -13.00
N ARG A 97 1.88 -2.48 -11.96
CA ARG A 97 3.33 -2.31 -11.73
C ARG A 97 3.66 -2.65 -10.29
N VAL A 98 4.57 -3.60 -10.08
CA VAL A 98 4.97 -4.08 -8.75
C VAL A 98 6.49 -4.03 -8.62
N ILE A 99 6.97 -3.52 -7.48
CA ILE A 99 8.38 -3.58 -7.07
C ILE A 99 8.41 -4.20 -5.69
N VAL A 100 9.20 -5.26 -5.50
CA VAL A 100 9.32 -5.98 -4.23
C VAL A 100 10.78 -5.94 -3.78
N SER A 101 11.02 -5.54 -2.53
CA SER A 101 12.36 -5.57 -1.92
C SER A 101 12.38 -6.57 -0.78
N HIS A 102 13.29 -7.54 -0.84
CA HIS A 102 13.47 -8.52 0.24
C HIS A 102 14.65 -8.13 1.10
N TRP A 103 14.44 -8.17 2.40
CA TRP A 103 15.48 -7.91 3.39
C TRP A 103 15.56 -9.13 4.30
N SER A 104 16.76 -9.69 4.43
CA SER A 104 17.03 -10.82 5.31
C SER A 104 18.20 -10.50 6.23
N SER A 105 18.15 -10.97 7.48
CA SER A 105 19.28 -10.87 8.40
C SER A 105 20.31 -11.95 8.11
N GLN A 106 21.61 -11.65 8.26
CA GLN A 106 22.68 -12.64 8.11
C GLN A 106 22.57 -13.81 9.09
N LYS A 107 21.90 -13.61 10.24
CA LYS A 107 21.69 -14.66 11.25
C LYS A 107 20.76 -15.78 10.74
N ASP A 108 19.90 -15.48 9.78
CA ASP A 108 18.95 -16.45 9.21
C ASP A 108 19.56 -17.24 8.04
N ALA A 109 20.68 -16.79 7.46
CA ALA A 109 21.39 -17.49 6.39
C ALA A 109 22.18 -18.71 6.88
N GLY A 110 22.62 -18.72 8.16
CA GLY A 110 23.40 -19.81 8.75
C GLY A 110 22.60 -21.04 9.20
N ALA A 111 21.26 -20.99 9.16
CA ALA A 111 20.40 -22.09 9.58
C ALA A 111 20.04 -23.07 8.44
N ALA A 112 20.42 -22.76 7.19
CA ALA A 112 20.03 -23.50 6.00
C ALA A 112 21.08 -24.49 5.45
N GLU A 113 22.25 -24.63 6.08
CA GLU A 113 23.22 -25.67 5.70
C GLU A 113 23.29 -26.78 6.76
N PRO A 114 22.88 -28.04 6.44
CA PRO A 114 23.25 -29.17 7.28
C PRO A 114 24.76 -29.41 7.13
N SER A 115 25.50 -29.18 8.20
CA SER A 115 26.91 -29.54 8.29
C SER A 115 27.12 -31.02 7.91
N PRO A 116 28.12 -31.36 7.08
CA PRO A 116 28.34 -32.72 6.64
C PRO A 116 28.69 -33.63 7.82
N GLN A 117 28.00 -34.76 7.88
CA GLN A 117 28.17 -35.81 8.87
C GLN A 117 29.63 -36.29 8.86
N LYS A 118 30.33 -36.17 10.00
CA LYS A 118 31.65 -36.81 10.19
C LYS A 118 31.46 -38.31 10.03
N ALA A 119 31.96 -38.86 8.91
CA ALA A 119 32.15 -40.28 8.74
C ALA A 119 33.14 -40.76 9.83
N ALA A 120 32.62 -41.49 10.82
CA ALA A 120 33.44 -42.19 11.78
C ALA A 120 34.12 -43.38 11.07
N THR A 121 35.43 -43.33 11.11
CA THR A 121 36.41 -44.31 10.65
C THR A 121 36.04 -45.74 11.06
N MET A 122 35.89 -46.63 10.07
CA MET A 122 35.90 -48.07 10.27
C MET A 122 37.37 -48.52 10.26
N GLY A 123 37.87 -48.98 11.40
CA GLY A 123 39.25 -49.44 11.56
C GLY A 123 39.40 -50.37 12.74
N ALA A 124 39.27 -51.68 12.46
CA ALA A 124 40.09 -52.80 12.93
C ALA A 124 39.34 -54.10 12.63
#